data_AF-A0A2V8PKD6-F1
#
_entry.id   AF-A0A2V8PKD6-F1
#
_cell.length_a   1.000
_cell.length_b   1.000
_cell.length_c   1.000
_cell.angle_alpha   90.00
_cell.angle_beta   90.00
_cell.angle_gamma   90.00
#
_symmetry.space_group_name_H-M   'P 1'
#
loop_
_entity.id
_entity.type
_entity.pdbx_description
1 polymer ?
#
loop_
_entity_poly.entity_id
_entity_poly.type
_entity_poly.pdbx_seq_one_letter_code
_entity_poly.pdbx_strand_id
1 'polypeptide(L)' 'MSTQNIEALIEAAKHLAPDDKERLRRALAQRPSSQQHHITELRGLGKELWQGIDAQDYVNAERDSWDN' A
#
# COMPACT_ATOMS: atom_id res chain seq x y z
N MET A 1 -11.19 -4.67 11.69
CA MET A 1 -10.62 -3.42 11.15
C MET A 1 -11.44 -2.27 11.74
N SER A 2 -11.00 -1.69 12.86
CA SER A 2 -11.78 -0.65 13.54
C SER A 2 -11.73 0.66 12.74
N THR A 3 -12.85 1.01 12.11
CA THR A 3 -13.08 2.32 11.49
C THR A 3 -13.26 3.35 12.62
N GLN A 4 -12.15 3.86 13.17
CA GLN A 4 -12.24 5.03 14.04
C GLN A 4 -12.77 6.20 13.21
N ASN A 5 -13.86 6.81 13.68
CA ASN A 5 -14.48 7.96 13.04
C ASN A 5 -13.51 9.15 13.07
N ILE A 6 -13.15 9.68 11.90
CA ILE A 6 -12.19 10.78 11.73
C ILE A 6 -12.62 12.01 12.53
N GLU A 7 -13.93 12.24 12.65
CA GLU A 7 -14.49 13.41 13.34
C GLU A 7 -14.23 13.37 14.85
N ALA A 8 -14.33 12.19 15.46
CA ALA A 8 -14.01 12.01 16.88
C ALA A 8 -12.52 12.23 17.19
N LEU A 9 -11.64 11.87 16.25
CA LEU A 9 -10.20 12.10 16.37
C LEU A 9 -9.84 13.58 16.26
N ILE A 10 -10.53 14.33 15.40
CA ILE A 10 -10.36 15.78 15.27
C ILE A 10 -10.77 16.49 16.55
N GLU A 11 -11.91 16.12 17.15
CA GLU A 11 -12.33 16.70 18.42
C GLU A 11 -11.35 16.38 19.56
N ALA A 12 -10.90 15.14 19.67
CA ALA A 12 -9.88 14.76 20.65
C ALA A 12 -8.58 15.58 20.48
N ALA A 13 -8.13 15.79 19.24
CA ALA A 13 -6.92 16.55 18.93
C ALA A 13 -7.03 18.04 19.31
N LYS A 14 -8.23 18.64 19.30
CA LYS A 14 -8.44 20.05 19.70
C LYS A 14 -8.10 20.28 21.17
N HIS A 15 -8.35 19.30 22.03
CA HIS A 15 -8.14 19.39 23.48
C HIS A 15 -6.71 19.08 23.94
N LEU A 16 -5.80 18.69 23.03
CA LEU A 16 -4.39 18.46 23.39
C LEU A 16 -3.67 19.77 23.73
N ALA A 17 -2.73 19.65 24.66
CA ALA A 17 -1.76 20.69 24.97
C ALA A 17 -0.89 21.01 23.72
N PRO A 18 -0.31 22.22 23.61
CA PRO A 18 0.51 22.61 22.48
C PRO A 18 1.66 21.63 22.18
N ASP A 19 2.32 21.12 23.22
CA ASP A 19 3.43 20.18 23.09
C ASP A 19 2.97 18.81 22.57
N ASP A 20 1.81 18.34 23.03
CA ASP A 20 1.23 17.07 22.56
C ASP A 20 0.72 17.19 21.12
N LYS A 21 0.21 18.36 20.71
CA LYS A 21 -0.15 18.64 19.32
C LYS A 21 1.06 18.54 18.40
N GLU A 22 2.20 19.11 18.79
CA GLU A 22 3.43 19.03 17.99
C GLU A 22 3.98 17.59 17.97
N ARG A 23 3.88 16.86 19.08
CA ARG A 23 4.25 15.44 19.14
C ARG A 23 3.37 14.58 18.21
N LEU A 24 2.06 14.79 18.23
CA LEU A 24 1.12 14.11 17.34
C LEU A 24 1.40 14.44 15.88
N ARG A 25 1.64 15.72 15.56
CA ARG A 25 1.98 16.15 14.19
C ARG A 25 3.24 15.45 13.69
N ARG A 26 4.29 15.33 14.51
CA ARG A 26 5.52 14.62 14.16
C ARG A 26 5.32 13.12 13.99
N ALA A 27 4.48 12.50 14.82
CA ALA A 27 4.17 11.08 14.69
C ALA A 27 3.38 10.78 13.39
N LEU A 28 2.45 11.66 13.00
CA LEU A 28 1.70 11.53 11.75
C LEU A 28 2.54 11.88 10.51
N ALA A 29 3.46 12.85 10.63
CA ALA A 29 4.39 13.23 9.57
C ALA A 29 5.48 12.20 9.33
N GLN A 30 5.84 11.40 10.35
CA GLN A 30 6.58 10.16 10.19
C GLN A 30 5.68 9.12 9.52
N ARG A 31 5.39 9.30 8.23
CA ARG A 31 5.10 8.12 7.41
C ARG A 31 6.31 7.20 7.58
N PRO A 32 6.11 5.87 7.80
CA PRO A 32 7.19 4.95 7.50
C PRO A 32 7.65 5.33 6.10
N SER A 33 8.94 5.63 5.95
CA SER A 33 9.48 5.99 4.64
C SER A 33 8.91 4.96 3.69
N SER A 34 8.10 5.39 2.71
CA SER A 34 7.66 4.48 1.67
C SER A 34 8.96 3.97 1.09
N GLN A 35 9.32 2.75 1.46
CA GLN A 35 10.61 2.19 1.10
C GLN A 35 10.62 2.28 -0.42
N GLN A 36 11.65 2.93 -0.98
CA GLN A 36 11.72 3.06 -2.43
C GLN A 36 11.93 1.65 -2.96
N HIS A 37 10.83 1.07 -3.44
CA HIS A 37 10.83 -0.24 -4.02
C HIS A 37 11.37 -0.13 -5.44
N HIS A 38 12.31 -1.01 -5.77
CA HIS A 38 12.82 -1.13 -7.12
C HIS A 38 12.15 -2.32 -7.80
N ILE A 39 11.80 -2.18 -9.08
CA ILE A 39 11.18 -3.27 -9.85
C ILE A 39 12.03 -4.55 -9.87
N THR A 40 13.35 -4.42 -9.68
CA THR A 40 14.29 -5.54 -9.58
C THR A 40 14.09 -6.40 -8.33
N GLU A 41 13.43 -5.89 -7.29
CA GLU A 41 13.05 -6.67 -6.10
C GLU A 41 12.08 -7.81 -6.45
N LEU A 42 11.34 -7.68 -7.56
CA LEU A 42 10.42 -8.72 -8.04
C LEU A 42 11.12 -9.82 -8.84
N ARG A 43 12.42 -9.67 -9.15
CA ARG A 43 13.15 -10.61 -10.00
C ARG A 43 13.21 -11.99 -9.33
N GLY A 44 12.61 -12.98 -9.99
CA GLY A 44 12.64 -14.38 -9.56
C GLY A 44 11.50 -14.77 -8.61
N LEU A 45 10.74 -13.81 -8.05
CA LEU A 45 9.59 -14.12 -7.19
C LEU A 45 8.48 -14.88 -7.92
N GLY A 46 8.35 -14.69 -9.24
CA GLY A 46 7.35 -15.37 -10.05
C GLY A 46 7.74 -16.78 -10.50
N LYS A 47 8.97 -17.26 -10.30
CA LYS A 47 9.45 -18.50 -10.94
C LYS A 47 8.56 -19.71 -10.62
N GLU A 48 8.23 -19.89 -9.35
CA GLU A 48 7.40 -21.02 -8.89
C GLU A 48 5.94 -20.85 -9.34
N LEU A 49 5.44 -19.60 -9.36
CA LEU A 49 4.08 -19.29 -9.81
C LEU A 49 3.88 -19.60 -11.31
N TRP A 50 4.91 -19.37 -12.12
CA TRP A 50 4.90 -19.62 -13.57
C TRP A 50 5.30 -21.06 -13.93
N GLN A 51 5.52 -21.94 -12.95
CA GLN A 51 5.92 -23.32 -13.23
C GLN A 51 4.77 -24.08 -13.91
N GLY A 52 5.02 -24.59 -15.11
CA GLY A 52 4.03 -25.34 -15.88
C GLY A 52 2.99 -24.46 -16.58
N ILE A 53 3.11 -23.13 -16.52
CA ILE A 53 2.31 -22.18 -17.28
C ILE A 53 3.11 -21.76 -18.52
N ASP A 54 2.53 -21.92 -19.70
CA ASP A 54 3.08 -21.33 -20.91
C ASP A 54 2.81 -19.81 -20.90
N ALA A 55 3.88 -19.02 -20.89
CA ALA A 55 3.78 -17.57 -20.79
C ALA A 55 3.10 -16.95 -22.02
N GLN A 56 3.28 -17.53 -23.21
CA GLN A 56 2.70 -17.01 -24.43
C GLN A 56 1.20 -17.30 -24.49
N ASP A 57 0.79 -18.50 -24.10
CA ASP A 57 -0.63 -18.89 -24.05
C ASP A 57 -1.39 -18.07 -23.00
N TYR A 58 -0.81 -17.85 -21.82
CA TYR A 58 -1.41 -17.01 -20.79
C TYR A 58 -1.63 -15.57 -21.29
N VAL A 59 -0.63 -14.98 -21.94
CA VAL A 59 -0.72 -13.61 -22.49
C VAL A 59 -1.77 -13.52 -23.59
N ASN A 60 -1.88 -14.54 -24.44
CA ASN A 60 -2.90 -14.57 -25.49
C ASN A 60 -4.32 -14.64 -24.90
N ALA A 61 -4.54 -15.51 -23.90
CA ALA A 61 -5.83 -15.60 -23.22
C ALA A 61 -6.24 -14.28 -22.53
N GLU A 62 -5.27 -13.58 -21.90
CA GLU A 62 -5.53 -12.28 -21.28
C GLU A 62 -5.90 -11.21 -22.34
N ARG A 63 -5.23 -11.21 -23.50
CA ARG A 63 -5.57 -10.29 -24.61
C ARG A 63 -6.98 -10.53 -25.16
N ASP A 64 -7.30 -11.79 -25.43
CA ASP A 64 -8.63 -12.17 -25.91
C ASP A 64 -9.74 -11.79 -24.92
N SER A 65 -9.42 -11.72 -23.62
CA SER A 65 -10.37 -11.30 -22.58
C SER A 65 -10.65 -9.80 -22.55
N TRP A 66 -9.75 -8.97 -23.10
CA TRP A 66 -9.91 -7.50 -23.14
C TRP A 66 -10.61 -7.02 -24.41
N ASP A 67 -10.61 -7.83 -25.46
CA ASP A 67 -11.30 -7.56 -26.73
C ASP A 67 -12.80 -7.93 -26.69
N ASN A 68 -13.35 -8.29 -25.51
CA ASN A 68 -14.79 -8.54 -25.25
C ASN A 68 -15.46 -7.42 -24.45
#